data_AF-A0AAU1IG32-F1
#
_entry.id   AF-A0AAU1IG32-F1
#
_cell.length_a   1.000
_cell.length_b   1.000
_cell.length_c   1.000
_cell.angle_alpha   90.00
_cell.angle_beta   90.00
_cell.angle_gamma   90.00
#
_symmetry.space_group_name_H-M   'P 1'
#
loop_
_entity.id
_entity.type
_entity.pdbx_description
1 polymer ?
#
loop_
_entity_poly.entity_id
_entity_poly.type
_entity_poly.pdbx_seq_one_letter_code
_entity_poly.pdbx_strand_id
1 'polypeptide(L)'
;MFDDDDADEQLVRPYTITSGRTSTERADLTLITLVTTLPEGATQATPAVPRMQPEHRTILAMCRDSKAVVEVSAELRLPVALTKILIGDLVDAGRVSARSPRPVTRQGEVSDMAILEAVRDGLRQL
;
A
#
# COMPACT_ATOMS: atom_id res chain seq x y z
N MET A 1 -10.23 -33.87 -34.55
CA MET A 1 -11.10 -32.77 -34.06
C MET A 1 -10.59 -32.49 -32.67
N PHE A 2 -9.83 -31.40 -32.52
CA PHE A 2 -9.27 -30.99 -31.24
C PHE A 2 -10.28 -29.99 -30.68
N ASP A 3 -10.95 -30.33 -29.58
CA ASP A 3 -11.86 -29.42 -28.90
C ASP A 3 -11.04 -28.50 -28.00
N ASP A 4 -11.19 -27.21 -28.25
CA ASP A 4 -10.56 -26.06 -27.62
C ASP A 4 -11.40 -25.71 -26.38
N ASP A 5 -11.19 -26.41 -25.26
CA ASP A 5 -11.80 -26.10 -23.96
C ASP A 5 -10.83 -25.23 -23.15
N ASP A 6 -10.54 -24.05 -23.67
CA ASP A 6 -9.79 -23.01 -22.98
C ASP A 6 -10.75 -21.90 -22.51
N ALA A 7 -10.71 -21.69 -21.20
CA ALA A 7 -10.95 -20.41 -20.54
C ALA A 7 -12.38 -19.85 -20.53
N ASP A 8 -13.27 -20.52 -19.79
CA ASP A 8 -14.21 -19.81 -18.90
C ASP A 8 -13.49 -19.27 -17.65
N GLU A 9 -12.32 -18.65 -17.85
CA GLU A 9 -11.74 -17.77 -16.86
C GLU A 9 -12.67 -16.56 -16.82
N GLN A 10 -13.48 -16.48 -15.77
CA GLN A 10 -14.48 -15.44 -15.58
C GLN A 10 -13.81 -14.06 -15.69
N LEU A 11 -13.80 -13.52 -16.91
CA LEU A 11 -13.17 -12.26 -17.30
C LEU A 11 -13.96 -11.12 -16.65
N VAL A 12 -13.64 -10.86 -15.38
CA VAL A 12 -14.08 -9.67 -14.68
C VAL A 12 -13.59 -8.49 -15.50
N ARG A 13 -14.52 -7.69 -16.05
CA ARG A 13 -14.18 -6.55 -16.91
C ARG A 13 -13.30 -5.59 -16.11
N PRO A 14 -12.06 -5.28 -16.54
CA PRO A 14 -11.06 -4.53 -15.77
C PRO A 14 -11.45 -3.12 -15.26
N TYR A 15 -12.65 -2.65 -15.60
CA TYR A 15 -13.13 -1.29 -15.37
C TYR A 15 -14.38 -1.21 -14.48
N THR A 16 -14.93 -2.35 -14.03
CA THR A 16 -16.14 -2.35 -13.17
C THR A 16 -15.82 -2.11 -11.70
N ILE A 17 -14.60 -2.39 -11.25
CA ILE A 17 -14.20 -2.27 -9.84
C ILE A 17 -13.84 -0.82 -9.46
N THR A 18 -13.39 0.00 -10.41
CA THR A 18 -12.88 1.36 -10.11
C THR A 18 -13.85 2.48 -10.46
N SER A 19 -15.06 2.18 -10.97
CA SER A 19 -16.03 3.17 -11.45
C SER A 19 -15.42 4.22 -12.42
N GLY A 20 -14.38 3.87 -13.18
CA GLY A 20 -13.70 4.77 -14.12
C GLY A 20 -12.47 5.52 -13.57
N ARG A 21 -12.05 5.28 -12.32
CA ARG A 21 -10.80 5.85 -11.78
C ARG A 21 -9.59 5.18 -12.44
N THR A 22 -8.70 5.97 -13.04
CA THR A 22 -7.50 5.50 -13.75
C THR A 22 -6.29 5.49 -12.81
N SER A 23 -5.38 4.54 -13.02
CA SER A 23 -4.19 4.25 -12.21
C SER A 23 -3.24 5.45 -11.96
N THR A 24 -3.47 6.60 -12.59
CA THR A 24 -2.59 7.77 -12.55
C THR A 24 -2.63 8.52 -11.20
N GLU A 25 -3.65 8.33 -10.36
CA GLU A 25 -3.80 9.13 -9.12
C GLU A 25 -2.78 8.79 -8.01
N ARG A 26 -2.04 7.67 -8.09
CA ARG A 26 -1.10 7.22 -7.03
C ARG A 26 0.20 6.61 -7.58
N ALA A 27 0.98 7.41 -8.32
CA ALA A 27 2.29 7.01 -8.83
C ALA A 27 3.35 6.75 -7.73
N ASP A 28 3.09 7.21 -6.51
CA ASP A 28 3.92 7.07 -5.31
C ASP A 28 3.88 5.67 -4.68
N LEU A 29 2.81 4.90 -4.93
CA LEU A 29 2.71 3.52 -4.49
C LEU A 29 3.51 2.60 -5.42
N THR A 30 4.65 2.11 -4.96
CA THR A 30 5.45 1.10 -5.64
C THR A 30 5.07 -0.30 -5.18
N LEU A 31 5.53 -1.33 -5.90
CA LEU A 31 5.29 -2.73 -5.54
C LEU A 31 5.75 -3.05 -4.11
N ILE A 32 6.90 -2.52 -3.72
CA ILE A 32 7.54 -2.74 -2.41
C ILE A 32 7.19 -1.67 -1.38
N THR A 33 6.23 -0.79 -1.67
CA THR A 33 5.69 0.15 -0.67
C THR A 33 4.98 -0.66 0.42
N LEU A 34 5.36 -0.42 1.68
CA LEU A 34 4.76 -1.09 2.83
C LEU A 34 3.49 -0.34 3.25
N VAL A 35 2.42 -1.09 3.49
CA VAL A 35 1.12 -0.59 3.90
C VAL A 35 0.81 -1.11 5.30
N THR A 36 0.40 -0.20 6.18
CA THR A 36 0.08 -0.51 7.58
C THR A 36 -1.22 0.16 7.97
N THR A 37 -2.09 -0.58 8.64
CA THR A 37 -3.36 -0.07 9.16
C THR A 37 -3.11 0.85 10.34
N LEU A 38 -3.75 2.02 10.34
CA LEU A 38 -3.66 2.98 11.42
C LEU A 38 -4.71 2.65 12.50
N PRO A 39 -4.39 2.88 13.79
CA PRO A 39 -5.38 2.72 14.85
C PRO A 39 -6.53 3.72 14.68
N GLU A 40 -7.73 3.33 15.12
CA GLU A 40 -8.90 4.20 15.04
C GLU A 40 -8.65 5.51 15.79
N GLY A 41 -8.95 6.65 15.14
CA GLY A 41 -8.73 7.98 15.70
C GLY A 41 -7.33 8.58 15.47
N ALA A 42 -6.42 7.87 14.79
CA ALA A 42 -5.08 8.39 14.47
C ALA A 42 -5.07 9.59 13.50
N THR A 43 -6.18 9.88 12.82
CA THR A 43 -6.27 11.00 11.87
C THR A 43 -7.63 11.68 11.99
N GLN A 44 -7.63 13.01 11.88
CA GLN A 44 -8.84 13.82 11.68
C GLN A 44 -9.34 13.63 10.24
N ALA A 45 -9.79 12.43 9.90
CA ALA A 45 -10.17 12.11 8.53
C ALA A 45 -11.46 12.85 8.14
N THR A 46 -11.41 13.55 7.01
CA THR A 46 -12.55 14.18 6.34
C THR A 46 -13.63 13.12 6.05
N PRO A 47 -14.94 13.41 6.25
CA PRO A 47 -15.99 12.42 6.10
C PRO A 47 -16.36 12.24 4.64
N ALA A 48 -15.56 11.50 3.89
CA ALA A 48 -15.98 10.97 2.59
C ALA A 48 -15.14 9.75 2.22
N VAL A 49 -15.35 8.62 2.90
CA VAL A 49 -14.98 7.34 2.29
C VAL A 49 -16.05 7.05 1.23
N PRO A 50 -15.71 6.97 -0.07
CA PRO A 50 -16.63 6.40 -1.04
C PRO A 50 -16.90 4.97 -0.61
N ARG A 51 -18.15 4.67 -0.23
CA ARG A 51 -18.72 3.36 0.13
C ARG A 51 -17.68 2.25 0.39
N MET A 52 -17.25 2.09 1.65
CA MET A 52 -16.30 1.06 2.10
C MET A 52 -16.65 -0.32 1.51
N GLN A 53 -15.86 -0.76 0.52
CA GLN A 53 -16.08 -2.03 -0.18
C GLN A 53 -15.53 -3.22 0.65
N PRO A 54 -15.95 -4.47 0.38
CA PRO A 54 -15.41 -5.65 1.05
C PRO A 54 -13.88 -5.74 0.97
N GLU A 55 -13.29 -5.41 -0.17
CA GLU A 55 -11.85 -5.43 -0.43
C GLU A 55 -11.10 -4.46 0.48
N HIS A 56 -11.66 -3.26 0.71
CA HIS A 56 -11.10 -2.28 1.65
C HIS A 56 -11.02 -2.85 3.08
N ARG A 57 -12.07 -3.55 3.52
CA ARG A 57 -12.08 -4.19 4.84
C ARG A 57 -11.05 -5.31 4.93
N THR A 58 -10.89 -6.09 3.86
CA THR A 58 -9.86 -7.13 3.79
C THR A 58 -8.46 -6.51 3.88
N ILE A 59 -8.20 -5.41 3.17
CA ILE A 59 -6.94 -4.65 3.27
C ILE A 59 -6.67 -4.21 4.70
N LEU A 60 -7.65 -3.60 5.37
CA LEU A 60 -7.49 -3.18 6.77
C LEU A 60 -7.26 -4.34 7.74
N ALA A 61 -7.80 -5.52 7.45
CA ALA A 61 -7.59 -6.70 8.29
C ALA A 61 -6.17 -7.28 8.11
N MET A 62 -5.71 -7.44 6.87
CA MET A 62 -4.41 -8.06 6.59
C MET A 62 -3.23 -7.12 6.77
N CYS A 63 -3.42 -5.82 6.63
CA CYS A 63 -2.36 -4.82 6.84
C CYS A 63 -2.27 -4.37 8.31
N ARG A 64 -2.79 -5.13 9.28
CA ARG A 64 -2.50 -4.89 10.71
C ARG A 64 -1.02 -5.07 10.99
N ASP A 65 -0.43 -6.07 10.36
CA ASP A 65 1.01 -6.19 10.16
C ASP A 65 1.38 -5.53 8.82
N SER A 66 2.56 -4.90 8.75
CA SER A 66 2.98 -4.22 7.53
C SER A 66 3.14 -5.21 6.37
N LYS A 67 2.47 -4.95 5.24
CA LYS A 67 2.58 -5.75 4.01
C LYS A 67 2.93 -4.90 2.79
N ALA A 68 3.70 -5.43 1.86
CA ALA A 68 3.97 -4.77 0.60
C ALA A 68 2.73 -4.76 -0.31
N VAL A 69 2.63 -3.77 -1.20
CA VAL A 69 1.55 -3.68 -2.20
C VAL A 69 1.44 -4.96 -3.04
N VAL A 70 2.56 -5.61 -3.37
CA VAL A 70 2.51 -6.87 -4.14
C VAL A 70 1.82 -7.98 -3.36
N GLU A 71 2.10 -8.09 -2.06
CA GLU A 71 1.58 -9.14 -1.20
C GLU A 71 0.07 -8.95 -1.04
N VAL A 72 -0.35 -7.70 -0.82
CA VAL A 72 -1.77 -7.31 -0.81
C VAL A 72 -2.46 -7.70 -2.12
N SER A 73 -1.85 -7.41 -3.27
CA SER A 73 -2.44 -7.72 -4.57
C SER A 73 -2.57 -9.23 -4.82
N ALA A 74 -1.56 -10.00 -4.42
CA ALA A 74 -1.54 -11.45 -4.55
C ALA A 74 -2.61 -12.11 -3.66
N GLU A 75 -2.77 -11.62 -2.43
CA GLU A 75 -3.75 -12.14 -1.48
C GLU A 75 -5.19 -11.81 -1.90
N LEU A 76 -5.44 -10.61 -2.42
CA LEU A 76 -6.75 -10.23 -2.99
C LEU A 76 -7.03 -10.87 -4.35
N ARG A 77 -6.01 -11.44 -5.00
CA ARG A 77 -6.08 -11.91 -6.40
C ARG A 77 -6.58 -10.81 -7.35
N LEU A 78 -6.12 -9.58 -7.12
CA LEU A 78 -6.45 -8.42 -7.95
C LEU A 78 -5.21 -7.94 -8.68
N PRO A 79 -5.36 -7.40 -9.91
CA PRO A 79 -4.29 -6.65 -10.55
C PRO A 79 -3.71 -5.58 -9.61
N VAL A 80 -2.39 -5.41 -9.65
CA VAL A 80 -1.67 -4.41 -8.84
C VAL A 80 -2.27 -3.01 -9.02
N ALA A 81 -2.67 -2.64 -10.24
CA ALA A 81 -3.28 -1.35 -10.52
C ALA A 81 -4.57 -1.12 -9.72
N LEU A 82 -5.45 -2.13 -9.63
CA LEU A 82 -6.67 -2.05 -8.82
C LEU A 82 -6.36 -1.97 -7.33
N THR A 83 -5.40 -2.78 -6.89
CA THR A 83 -4.95 -2.81 -5.50
C THR A 83 -4.43 -1.43 -5.05
N LYS A 84 -3.65 -0.75 -5.88
CA LYS A 84 -3.15 0.60 -5.61
C LYS A 84 -4.26 1.63 -5.48
N ILE A 85 -5.35 1.50 -6.26
CA ILE A 85 -6.51 2.40 -6.16
C ILE A 85 -7.19 2.21 -4.80
N LEU A 86 -7.47 0.96 -4.39
CA LEU A 86 -8.09 0.65 -3.10
C LEU A 86 -7.23 1.09 -1.90
N ILE A 87 -5.91 0.90 -1.98
CA ILE A 87 -4.97 1.39 -0.96
C ILE A 87 -4.95 2.92 -0.96
N GLY A 88 -4.99 3.55 -2.13
CA GLY A 88 -5.08 5.00 -2.29
C GLY A 88 -6.29 5.57 -1.54
N ASP A 89 -7.46 4.98 -1.75
CA ASP A 89 -8.70 5.36 -1.07
C ASP A 89 -8.57 5.25 0.46
N LEU A 90 -7.91 4.20 0.97
CA LEU A 90 -7.67 4.04 2.40
C LEU A 90 -6.66 5.02 2.97
N VAL A 91 -5.64 5.40 2.20
CA VAL A 91 -4.66 6.42 2.58
C VAL A 91 -5.35 7.79 2.63
N ASP A 92 -6.17 8.13 1.63
CA ASP A 92 -6.94 9.38 1.61
C ASP A 92 -7.95 9.45 2.76
N ALA A 93 -8.52 8.30 3.13
CA ALA A 93 -9.40 8.16 4.29
C ALA A 93 -8.66 8.15 5.65
N GLY A 94 -7.32 8.23 5.66
CA GLY A 94 -6.51 8.17 6.88
C GLY A 94 -6.64 6.86 7.65
N ARG A 95 -6.94 5.75 6.95
CA ARG A 95 -7.12 4.41 7.56
C ARG A 95 -5.88 3.54 7.47
N VAL A 96 -5.01 3.80 6.50
CA VAL A 96 -3.71 3.15 6.36
C VAL A 96 -2.63 4.19 6.12
N SER A 97 -1.40 3.85 6.49
CA SER A 97 -0.19 4.56 6.09
C SER A 97 0.53 3.76 5.01
N ALA A 98 1.08 4.46 4.01
CA ALA A 98 1.93 3.89 3.00
C ALA A 98 3.36 4.44 3.15
N ARG A 99 4.31 3.55 3.38
CA ARG A 99 5.73 3.87 3.53
C ARG A 99 6.47 3.41 2.29
N SER A 100 6.85 4.36 1.44
CA SER A 100 7.68 4.06 0.28
C SER A 100 9.06 3.56 0.71
N PRO A 101 9.66 2.64 -0.07
CA PRO A 101 11.02 2.21 0.19
C PRO A 101 11.96 3.42 0.12
N ARG A 102 12.83 3.56 1.12
CA ARG A 102 13.89 4.56 1.05
C ARG A 102 14.94 4.08 0.06
N PRO A 103 15.24 4.85 -1.01
CA PRO A 103 16.38 4.53 -1.86
C PRO A 103 17.65 4.61 -1.01
N VAL A 104 18.47 3.56 -1.02
CA VAL A 104 19.79 3.57 -0.39
C VAL A 104 20.68 4.48 -1.23
N THR A 105 20.94 5.68 -0.74
CA THR A 105 21.90 6.61 -1.35
C THR A 105 23.14 6.66 -0.48
N ARG A 106 24.32 6.75 -1.12
CA ARG A 106 25.61 6.86 -0.41
C ARG A 106 25.64 8.04 0.57
N GLN A 107 24.92 9.13 0.28
CA GLN A 107 24.80 10.29 1.17
C GLN A 107 23.92 10.00 2.40
N GLY A 108 22.86 9.20 2.24
CA GLY A 108 22.00 8.77 3.34
C GLY A 108 22.75 7.89 4.34
N GLU A 109 23.54 6.93 3.84
CA GLU A 109 24.36 6.05 4.69
C GLU A 109 25.36 6.83 5.56
N VAL A 110 26.05 7.82 4.97
CA VAL A 110 27.00 8.66 5.70
C VAL A 110 26.29 9.50 6.76
N SER A 111 25.09 10.01 6.46
CA SER A 111 24.31 10.83 7.40
C SER A 111 23.78 10.01 8.57
N ASP A 112 23.26 8.81 8.30
CA ASP A 112 22.77 7.89 9.34
C ASP A 112 23.90 7.47 10.28
N MET A 113 25.09 7.17 9.74
CA MET A 113 26.26 6.84 10.55
C MET A 113 26.68 8.01 11.45
N ALA A 114 26.72 9.24 10.92
CA ALA A 114 27.06 10.42 11.70
C ALA A 114 26.08 10.67 12.85
N ILE A 115 24.78 10.45 12.63
CA ILE A 115 23.75 10.56 13.69
C ILE A 115 23.97 9.48 14.75
N LEU A 116 24.21 8.23 14.36
CA LEU A 116 24.45 7.13 15.30
C LEU A 116 25.72 7.36 16.14
N GLU A 117 26.77 7.91 15.55
CA GLU A 117 27.99 8.30 16.27
C GLU A 117 27.71 9.43 17.28
N ALA A 118 26.97 10.46 16.88
CA ALA A 118 26.58 11.54 17.78
C ALA A 118 25.74 11.03 18.98
N VAL A 119 24.81 10.09 18.72
CA VAL A 119 24.02 9.45 19.80
C VAL A 119 24.92 8.62 20.71
N ARG A 120 25.83 7.81 20.16
CA ARG A 120 26.79 7.02 20.95
C ARG A 120 27.63 7.91 21.87
N ASP A 121 28.16 8.99 21.32
CA ASP A 121 29.05 9.88 22.06
C ASP A 121 28.27 10.65 23.14
N GLY A 122 27.05 11.08 22.85
CA GLY A 122 26.14 11.67 23.83
C GLY A 122 25.76 10.71 24.97
N LEU A 123 25.55 9.43 24.69
CA LEU A 123 25.27 8.41 25.72
C LEU A 123 26.47 8.05 26.59
N ARG A 124 27.71 8.25 26.12
CA ARG A 124 28.94 7.98 26.89
C ARG A 124 29.36 9.13 27.81
N GLN A 125 28.79 10.32 27.62
CA GLN A 125 29.08 11.51 28.41
C GLN A 125 28.10 11.71 29.58
N LEU A 126 27.20 10.75 29.81
CA LEU A 126 26.32 10.64 30.97
C LEU A 126 26.86 9.60 31.96
#